data_AF-A0A967SJJ2-F1
#
_entry.id   AF-A0A967SJJ2-F1
#
_cell.length_a   1.000
_cell.length_b   1.000
_cell.length_c   1.000
_cell.angle_alpha   90.00
_cell.angle_beta   90.00
_cell.angle_gamma   90.00
#
_symmetry.space_group_name_H-M   'P 1'
#
loop_
_entity.id
_entity.type
_entity.pdbx_description
1 polymer ?
#
loop_
_entity_poly.entity_id
_entity_poly.type
_entity_poly.pdbx_seq_one_letter_code
_entity_poly.pdbx_strand_id
1 'polypeptide(L)' 'MREANRAIRRAAREDPDKAGMGTTATALAIGDDGYRIAHVGDSRAYLIREEALRRVTVDHTW' A
#
# COMPACT_ATOMS: atom_id res chain seq x y z
N MET A 1 -4.26 1.29 6.64
CA MET A 1 -4.77 1.65 5.29
C MET A 1 -6.00 2.53 5.32
N ARG A 2 -7.11 2.16 6.00
CA ARG A 2 -8.32 2.99 6.01
C ARG A 2 -8.10 4.42 6.52
N GLU A 3 -7.28 4.59 7.55
CA GLU A 3 -6.97 5.90 8.11
C GLU A 3 -6.12 6.76 7.17
N ALA A 4 -5.08 6.19 6.56
CA ALA A 4 -4.29 6.87 5.52
C ALA A 4 -5.19 7.34 4.35
N ASN A 5 -6.12 6.49 3.89
CA ASN A 5 -7.08 6.89 2.87
C ASN A 5 -7.98 8.04 3.33
N ARG A 6 -8.45 8.04 4.59
CA ARG A 6 -9.22 9.17 5.14
C ARG A 6 -8.42 10.46 5.16
N ALA A 7 -7.13 10.40 5.51
CA ALA A 7 -6.26 11.57 5.52
C ALA A 7 -6.07 12.16 4.12
N ILE A 8 -5.83 11.30 3.10
CA ILE A 8 -5.71 11.74 1.70
C ILE A 8 -7.02 12.33 1.20
N ARG A 9 -8.15 11.67 1.44
CA ARG A 9 -9.46 12.19 1.03
C ARG A 9 -9.82 13.49 1.72
N ARG A 10 -9.37 13.71 2.95
CA ARG A 10 -9.55 14.99 3.65
C ARG A 10 -8.70 16.09 3.00
N ALA A 11 -7.40 15.83 2.80
CA ALA A 11 -6.51 16.79 2.14
C ALA A 11 -7.00 17.17 0.73
N ALA A 12 -7.49 16.21 -0.05
CA ALA A 12 -8.04 16.45 -1.39
C ALA A 12 -9.37 17.24 -1.39
N ARG A 13 -10.07 17.33 -0.25
CA ARG A 13 -11.29 18.14 -0.08
C ARG A 13 -11.02 19.54 0.43
N GLU A 14 -10.00 19.70 1.25
CA GLU A 14 -9.65 20.97 1.89
C GLU A 14 -8.82 21.88 0.96
N ASP A 15 -8.12 21.30 -0.02
CA ASP A 15 -7.25 22.01 -0.95
C ASP A 15 -7.67 21.72 -2.41
N PRO A 16 -8.22 22.71 -3.14
CA PRO A 16 -8.61 22.57 -4.54
C PRO A 16 -7.48 22.09 -5.46
N ASP A 17 -6.22 22.44 -5.17
CA ASP A 17 -5.06 22.02 -5.98
C ASP A 17 -4.76 20.52 -5.81
N LYS A 18 -5.31 19.90 -4.77
CA LYS A 18 -5.22 18.45 -4.48
C LYS A 18 -6.49 17.69 -4.87
N ALA A 19 -7.43 18.33 -5.59
CA ALA A 19 -8.65 17.67 -6.02
C ALA A 19 -8.35 16.42 -6.85
N GLY A 20 -8.95 15.29 -6.48
CA GLY A 20 -8.72 14.01 -7.15
C GLY A 20 -7.40 13.30 -6.81
N MET A 21 -6.56 13.89 -5.94
CA MET A 21 -5.32 13.25 -5.49
C MET A 21 -5.58 11.89 -4.84
N GLY A 22 -4.74 10.91 -5.19
CA GLY A 22 -4.69 9.59 -4.60
C GLY A 22 -3.26 9.08 -4.62
N THR A 23 -2.99 7.99 -3.89
CA THR A 23 -1.70 7.31 -3.94
C THR A 23 -1.88 5.83 -3.64
N THR A 24 -0.92 5.02 -4.04
CA THR A 24 -0.84 3.61 -3.66
C THR A 24 -0.31 3.48 -2.24
N ALA A 25 -0.51 2.33 -1.60
CA ALA A 25 0.07 2.06 -0.30
C ALA A 25 0.46 0.59 -0.16
N THR A 26 1.70 0.34 0.23
CA THR A 26 2.21 -0.99 0.59
C THR A 26 2.95 -0.89 1.91
N ALA A 27 2.55 -1.68 2.90
CA ALA A 27 3.17 -1.69 4.23
C ALA A 27 3.42 -3.12 4.71
N LEU A 28 4.50 -3.30 5.46
CA LEU A 28 4.92 -4.55 6.09
C LEU A 28 5.01 -4.33 7.61
N ALA A 29 4.38 -5.22 8.38
CA ALA A 29 4.57 -5.30 9.82
C ALA A 29 5.22 -6.65 10.16
N ILE A 30 6.34 -6.62 10.88
CA ILE A 30 7.08 -7.80 11.32
C ILE A 30 6.85 -7.95 12.83
N GLY A 31 6.57 -9.17 13.27
CA GLY A 31 6.46 -9.54 14.68
C GLY A 31 6.96 -10.96 14.90
N ASP A 32 6.78 -11.47 16.11
CA ASP A 32 7.35 -12.76 16.54
C ASP A 32 6.83 -13.93 15.70
N ASP A 33 5.55 -13.90 15.30
CA ASP A 33 4.91 -14.95 14.48
C ASP A 33 5.08 -14.74 12.95
N GLY A 34 5.99 -13.86 12.53
CA GLY A 34 6.26 -13.59 11.12
C GLY A 34 5.82 -12.20 10.68
N TYR A 35 5.19 -12.08 9.51
CA TYR A 35 4.89 -10.78 8.92
C TYR A 35 3.47 -10.65 8.38
N ARG A 36 2.96 -9.43 8.35
CA ARG A 36 1.67 -9.05 7.75
C ARG A 36 1.90 -7.97 6.70
N ILE A 37 1.19 -8.07 5.58
CA ILE A 37 1.25 -7.07 4.50
C ILE A 37 -0.13 -6.44 4.34
N ALA A 38 -0.15 -5.13 4.20
CA ALA A 38 -1.32 -4.37 3.76
C ALA A 38 -0.99 -3.66 2.45
N HIS A 39 -1.85 -3.80 1.45
CA HIS A 39 -1.58 -3.33 0.09
C HIS A 39 -2.83 -2.75 -0.58
N VAL A 40 -2.66 -1.62 -1.28
CA VAL A 40 -3.65 -0.96 -2.12
C VAL A 40 -2.95 -0.34 -3.34
N GLY A 41 -3.39 -0.70 -4.55
CA GLY A 41 -2.89 -0.14 -5.80
C GLY A 41 -2.07 -1.16 -6.58
N ASP A 42 -1.07 -0.70 -7.32
CA ASP A 42 -0.23 -1.50 -8.22
C ASP A 42 1.25 -1.51 -7.81
N SER A 43 1.59 -0.87 -6.69
CA SER A 43 2.89 -1.03 -6.04
C SER A 43 3.09 -2.48 -5.57
N ARG A 44 4.33 -2.95 -5.39
CA ARG A 44 4.58 -4.37 -5.14
C ARG A 44 5.51 -4.60 -3.96
N ALA A 45 5.27 -5.68 -3.24
CA ALA A 45 6.24 -6.23 -2.29
C ALA A 45 6.70 -7.61 -2.74
N TYR A 46 7.98 -7.88 -2.50
CA TYR A 46 8.62 -9.14 -2.86
C TYR A 46 9.37 -9.72 -1.66
N LEU A 47 9.35 -11.03 -1.53
CA LEU A 47 10.19 -11.78 -0.60
C LEU A 47 11.33 -12.43 -1.40
N ILE A 48 12.57 -12.12 -1.04
CA ILE A 48 13.76 -12.77 -1.59
C ILE A 48 14.29 -13.75 -0.54
N ARG A 49 14.32 -15.04 -0.87
CA ARG A 49 14.90 -16.11 -0.04
C ARG A 49 15.45 -17.21 -0.93
N GLU A 50 16.62 -17.77 -0.58
CA GLU A 50 17.23 -18.91 -1.29
C GLU A 50 17.29 -18.67 -2.82
N GLU A 51 17.75 -17.48 -3.22
CA GLU A 51 17.83 -17.05 -4.63
C GLU A 51 16.47 -16.97 -5.37
N ALA A 52 15.36 -17.21 -4.69
CA ALA A 52 14.02 -17.09 -5.23
C ALA A 52 13.39 -15.73 -4.88
N LEU A 53 12.86 -15.04 -5.92
CA LEU A 53 12.08 -13.82 -5.81
C LEU A 53 10.58 -14.16 -5.90
N ARG A 54 9.84 -13.97 -4.80
CA ARG A 54 8.39 -14.22 -4.76
C ARG A 54 7.62 -12.93 -4.55
N ARG A 55 6.70 -12.58 -5.47
CA ARG A 55 5.76 -11.48 -5.27
C ARG A 55 4.76 -11.88 -4.18
N VAL A 56 4.57 -11.01 -3.19
CA VAL A 56 3.69 -11.25 -2.03
C VAL A 56 2.46 -10.34 -2.03
N THR A 57 2.32 -9.48 -3.04
CA THR A 57 1.14 -8.65 -3.30
C THR A 57 0.46 -9.07 -4.61
N VAL A 58 -0.82 -8.73 -4.73
CA VAL A 58 -1.60 -8.84 -5.97
C VAL A 58 -2.02 -7.42 -6.34
N ASP A 59 -1.69 -7.00 -7.56
CA ASP A 59 -2.00 -5.66 -8.05
C ASP A 59 -3.53 -5.47 -8.14
N HIS A 60 -4.03 -4.33 -7.66
CA HIS A 60 -5.44 -3.97 -7.72
C HIS A 60 -5.77 -3.25 -9.05
N THR A 61 -5.46 -3.89 -10.17
CA THR A 61 -5.71 -3.40 -11.54
C THR A 61 -6.62 -4.39 -12.27
N TRP A 62 -7.63 -3.90 -12.99
CA TRP A 62 -8.53 -4.68 -13.86
C TRP A 62 -8.11 -4.59 -15.33
#